data_AF-A0AB38BH15-F1
#
_entry.id   AF-A0AB38BH15-F1
#
_cell.length_a   1.000
_cell.length_b   1.000
_cell.length_c   1.000
_cell.angle_alpha   90.00
_cell.angle_beta   90.00
_cell.angle_gamma   90.00
#
_symmetry.space_group_name_H-M   'P 1'
#
loop_
_entity.id
_entity.type
_entity.pdbx_description
1 polymer ?
#
loop_
_entity_poly.entity_id
_entity_poly.type
_entity_poly.pdbx_seq_one_letter_code
_entity_poly.pdbx_strand_id
1 'polypeptide(L)'
;MVRQDKQGPHRVAYEKNKKVIFKTQNVCGICGKQVDFSIKAPEPLSPVVDHIIPVSKGGHPSAMENLQLAHWTCNRQKSDKMFLAKQEAPQVLGNRNLPQSTNWATYKG
;
A
#
# COMPACT_ATOMS: atom_id res chain seq x y z
N MET A 1 -10.83 22.35 -7.14
CA MET A 1 -9.40 22.65 -6.86
C MET A 1 -8.53 21.55 -7.47
N VAL A 2 -7.55 21.91 -8.30
CA VAL A 2 -6.60 20.96 -8.89
C VAL A 2 -5.59 20.55 -7.82
N ARG A 3 -5.32 19.24 -7.68
CA ARG A 3 -4.36 18.75 -6.68
C ARG A 3 -2.97 19.37 -6.87
N GLN A 4 -2.27 19.65 -5.78
CA GLN A 4 -1.03 20.46 -5.78
C GLN A 4 0.14 19.76 -6.50
N ASP A 5 0.11 18.43 -6.60
CA ASP A 5 1.02 17.60 -7.40
C ASP A 5 0.88 17.82 -8.93
N LYS A 6 -0.24 18.39 -9.39
CA LYS A 6 -0.49 18.65 -10.82
C LYS A 6 -0.19 20.09 -11.25
N GLN A 7 0.34 20.93 -10.35
CA GLN A 7 0.59 22.34 -10.61
C GLN A 7 2.09 22.66 -10.75
N GLY A 8 2.45 23.40 -11.80
CA GLY A 8 3.73 24.11 -11.94
C GLY A 8 5.00 23.27 -11.74
N PRO A 9 6.00 23.76 -10.98
CA PRO A 9 7.33 23.14 -10.85
C PRO A 9 7.29 21.77 -10.15
N HIS A 10 6.28 21.53 -9.31
CA HIS A 10 6.09 20.27 -8.61
C HIS A 10 5.77 19.09 -9.55
N ARG A 11 5.14 19.37 -10.70
CA ARG A 11 4.87 18.38 -11.73
C ARG A 11 6.15 17.85 -12.37
N VAL A 12 7.09 18.73 -12.70
CA VAL A 12 8.36 18.35 -13.34
C VAL A 12 9.20 17.49 -12.40
N ALA A 13 9.29 17.89 -11.12
CA ALA A 13 9.96 17.12 -10.09
C ALA A 13 9.29 15.74 -9.88
N TYR A 14 7.96 15.68 -9.86
CA TYR A 14 7.21 14.43 -9.75
C TYR A 14 7.46 13.49 -10.94
N GLU A 15 7.41 14.00 -12.18
CA GLU A 15 7.66 13.19 -13.38
C GLU A 15 9.09 12.64 -13.40
N LYS A 16 10.08 13.43 -12.95
CA LYS A 16 11.46 12.98 -12.80
C LYS A 16 11.57 11.86 -11.75
N ASN A 17 11.00 12.07 -10.57
CA ASN A 17 11.06 11.09 -9.48
C ASN A 17 10.30 9.80 -9.81
N LYS A 18 9.15 9.90 -10.50
CA LYS A 18 8.40 8.75 -11.02
C LYS A 18 9.27 7.86 -11.90
N LYS A 19 10.03 8.44 -12.83
CA LYS A 19 10.94 7.69 -13.70
C LYS A 19 12.06 7.01 -12.93
N VAL A 20 12.54 7.63 -11.85
CA VAL A 20 13.56 7.03 -10.97
C VAL A 20 12.97 5.84 -10.21
N ILE A 21 11.82 6.01 -9.56
CA ILE A 21 11.16 4.95 -8.77
C ILE A 21 10.85 3.72 -9.64
N PHE A 22 10.33 3.93 -10.85
CA PHE A 22 10.03 2.82 -11.78
C PHE A 22 11.29 2.08 -12.27
N LYS A 23 12.48 2.63 -12.08
CA LYS A 23 13.75 1.97 -12.41
C LYS A 23 14.44 1.36 -11.20
N THR A 24 14.25 1.93 -10.01
CA THR A 24 14.97 1.52 -8.80
C THR A 24 14.19 0.51 -7.96
N GLN A 25 12.85 0.56 -7.99
CA GLN A 25 11.99 -0.26 -7.15
C GLN A 25 11.11 -1.17 -8.02
N ASN A 26 10.99 -2.43 -7.61
CA ASN A 26 10.10 -3.42 -8.24
C ASN A 26 9.08 -4.01 -7.25
N VAL A 27 9.05 -3.51 -6.01
CA VAL A 27 8.21 -4.02 -4.92
C VAL A 27 7.21 -2.95 -4.52
N CYS A 28 5.97 -3.36 -4.31
CA CYS A 28 4.90 -2.49 -3.83
C CYS A 28 5.10 -2.17 -2.34
N GLY A 29 5.20 -0.89 -1.98
CA GLY A 29 5.38 -0.43 -0.60
C GLY A 29 4.15 -0.63 0.30
N ILE A 30 2.99 -0.98 -0.26
CA ILE A 30 1.75 -1.21 0.50
C ILE A 30 1.57 -2.71 0.82
N CYS A 31 1.76 -3.59 -0.16
CA CYS A 31 1.49 -5.03 -0.01
C CYS A 31 2.75 -5.90 0.04
N GLY A 32 3.94 -5.33 -0.22
CA GLY A 32 5.22 -6.05 -0.24
C GLY A 32 5.41 -7.01 -1.41
N LYS A 33 4.47 -7.07 -2.37
CA LYS A 33 4.57 -7.96 -3.55
C LYS A 33 5.26 -7.27 -4.71
N GLN A 34 5.86 -8.05 -5.60
CA GLN A 34 6.45 -7.55 -6.84
C GLN A 34 5.40 -6.90 -7.75
N VAL A 35 5.80 -5.87 -8.48
CA VAL A 35 4.96 -5.13 -9.42
C VAL A 35 5.40 -5.48 -10.84
N ASP A 36 4.46 -5.91 -11.67
CA ASP A 36 4.72 -6.17 -13.09
C ASP A 36 4.49 -4.89 -13.90
N PHE A 37 5.55 -4.38 -14.52
CA PHE A 37 5.52 -3.18 -15.35
C PHE A 37 4.90 -3.41 -16.73
N SER A 38 4.65 -4.65 -17.12
CA SER A 38 3.98 -5.02 -18.38
C SER A 38 2.49 -4.66 -18.36
N ILE A 39 1.92 -4.53 -17.16
CA ILE A 39 0.50 -4.30 -16.94
C ILE A 39 0.17 -2.81 -17.11
N LYS A 40 -0.58 -2.47 -18.16
CA LYS A 40 -1.01 -1.09 -18.43
C LYS A 40 -2.22 -0.70 -17.59
N ALA A 41 -2.32 0.58 -17.24
CA ALA A 41 -3.54 1.12 -16.65
C ALA A 41 -4.72 0.93 -17.62
N PRO A 42 -5.93 0.57 -17.17
CA PRO A 42 -6.46 0.64 -15.80
C PRO A 42 -6.48 -0.68 -15.01
N GLU A 43 -5.67 -1.67 -15.38
CA GLU A 43 -5.66 -2.98 -14.72
C GLU A 43 -5.33 -2.88 -13.20
N PRO A 44 -5.93 -3.75 -12.37
CA PRO A 44 -5.81 -3.69 -10.90
C PRO A 44 -4.38 -3.80 -10.36
N LEU A 45 -3.50 -4.50 -11.08
CA LEU A 45 -2.09 -4.73 -10.71
C LEU A 45 -1.13 -3.79 -11.45
N SER A 46 -1.63 -2.78 -12.16
CA SER A 46 -0.77 -1.82 -12.86
C SER A 46 0.09 -1.00 -11.87
N PRO A 47 1.35 -0.69 -12.21
CA PRO A 47 2.24 0.13 -11.40
C PRO A 47 1.73 1.58 -11.31
N VAL A 48 1.62 2.09 -10.10
CA VAL A 48 1.32 3.49 -9.79
C VAL A 48 2.30 4.02 -8.75
N VAL A 49 2.52 5.33 -8.75
CA VAL A 49 3.28 5.99 -7.67
C VAL A 49 2.27 6.48 -6.64
N ASP A 50 2.44 6.05 -5.39
CA ASP A 50 1.63 6.46 -4.24
C ASP A 50 2.39 7.49 -3.39
N HIS A 51 1.64 8.42 -2.80
CA HIS A 51 2.17 9.34 -1.79
C HIS A 51 2.00 8.73 -0.41
N ILE A 52 3.09 8.43 0.29
CA ILE A 52 3.06 7.81 1.63
C ILE A 52 2.15 8.63 2.56
N ILE A 53 2.43 9.93 2.65
CA ILE A 53 1.58 10.94 3.28
C ILE A 53 0.73 11.60 2.18
N PRO A 54 -0.61 11.47 2.24
CA PRO A 54 -1.50 12.12 1.29
C PRO A 54 -1.25 13.64 1.24
N VAL A 55 -1.29 14.23 0.05
CA VAL A 55 -1.15 15.68 -0.14
C VAL A 55 -2.25 16.45 0.63
N SER A 56 -3.43 15.84 0.77
CA SER A 56 -4.55 16.36 1.57
C SER A 56 -4.21 16.55 3.06
N LYS A 57 -3.20 15.84 3.58
CA LYS A 57 -2.77 15.89 4.98
C LYS A 57 -1.44 16.64 5.18
N GLY A 58 -1.02 17.43 4.19
CA GLY A 58 0.23 18.20 4.24
C GLY A 58 1.46 17.44 3.75
N GLY A 59 1.30 16.29 3.10
CA GLY A 59 2.40 15.58 2.47
C GLY A 59 3.03 16.40 1.32
N HIS A 60 4.36 16.41 1.24
CA HIS A 60 5.05 17.13 0.16
C HIS A 60 4.76 16.46 -1.20
N PRO A 61 4.27 17.19 -2.21
CA PRO A 61 3.76 16.61 -3.45
C PRO A 61 4.84 15.99 -4.35
N SER A 62 6.10 16.40 -4.17
CA SER A 62 7.22 16.03 -5.07
C SER A 62 8.42 15.39 -4.37
N ALA A 63 8.38 15.19 -3.05
CA ALA A 63 9.55 14.67 -2.32
C ALA A 63 9.75 13.19 -2.64
N MET A 64 10.97 12.77 -2.95
CA MET A 64 11.28 11.36 -3.22
C MET A 64 10.95 10.48 -2.01
N GLU A 65 11.18 11.00 -0.80
CA GLU A 65 10.88 10.32 0.46
C GLU A 65 9.38 10.08 0.68
N ASN A 66 8.51 10.88 0.04
CA ASN A 66 7.06 10.74 0.15
C ASN A 66 6.47 9.91 -0.99
N LEU A 67 7.27 9.44 -1.96
CA LEU A 67 6.81 8.72 -3.14
C LEU A 67 7.24 7.26 -3.06
N GLN A 68 6.33 6.33 -3.27
CA GLN A 68 6.61 4.90 -3.30
C GLN A 68 5.94 4.20 -4.48
N LEU A 69 6.53 3.10 -4.94
CA LEU A 69 5.87 2.23 -5.91
C LEU A 69 4.71 1.48 -5.24
N ALA A 70 3.56 1.44 -5.90
CA ALA A 70 2.40 0.68 -5.45
C ALA A 70 1.63 0.05 -6.63
N HIS A 71 0.81 -0.96 -6.36
CA HIS A 71 -0.21 -1.40 -7.32
C HIS A 71 -1.40 -0.42 -7.32
N TRP A 72 -2.09 -0.30 -8.45
CA TRP A 72 -3.27 0.55 -8.59
C TRP A 72 -4.37 0.23 -7.57
N THR A 73 -4.67 -1.07 -7.36
CA THR A 73 -5.62 -1.52 -6.34
C THR A 73 -5.19 -1.19 -4.91
N CYS A 74 -3.90 -1.39 -4.60
CA CYS A 74 -3.35 -1.10 -3.27
C CYS A 74 -3.45 0.39 -2.95
N ASN A 75 -3.10 1.25 -3.91
CA ASN A 75 -3.25 2.70 -3.78
C ASN A 75 -4.72 3.09 -3.60
N ARG A 76 -5.63 2.49 -4.37
CA ARG A 76 -7.09 2.74 -4.25
C ARG A 76 -7.64 2.31 -2.89
N GLN A 77 -7.16 1.19 -2.34
CA GLN A 77 -7.53 0.73 -1.00
C GLN A 77 -6.97 1.62 0.11
N LYS A 78 -5.74 2.12 -0.05
CA LYS A 78 -5.09 3.06 0.87
C LYS A 78 -5.90 4.34 1.01
N SER A 79 -6.27 4.96 -0.12
CA SER A 79 -7.00 6.23 -0.14
C SER A 79 -6.30 7.26 0.78
N ASP A 80 -7.05 8.06 1.55
CA ASP A 80 -6.51 9.03 2.50
C ASP A 80 -6.14 8.40 3.87
N LYS A 81 -6.21 7.07 4.01
CA LYS A 81 -5.88 6.39 5.26
C LYS A 81 -4.37 6.26 5.36
N MET A 82 -3.78 6.83 6.41
CA MET A 82 -2.43 6.44 6.79
C MET A 82 -2.59 5.09 7.47
N PHE A 83 -2.08 4.01 6.86
CA PHE A 83 -2.01 2.71 7.55
C PHE A 83 -1.02 2.87 8.71
N LEU A 84 -1.51 3.29 9.88
CA LEU A 84 -0.90 2.89 11.14
C LEU A 84 -0.85 1.37 11.07
N ALA A 85 0.37 0.80 11.08
CA ALA A 85 0.60 -0.63 11.01
C ALA A 85 -0.50 -1.35 11.78
N LYS A 86 -1.24 -2.23 11.10
CA LYS A 86 -2.33 -2.98 11.71
C LYS A 86 -1.68 -3.77 12.83
N GLN A 87 -1.78 -3.26 14.06
CA GLN A 87 -1.36 -4.01 15.22
C GLN A 87 -2.27 -5.21 15.22
N GLU A 88 -1.72 -6.38 14.89
CA GLU A 88 -2.40 -7.63 15.15
C GLU A 88 -2.63 -7.63 16.66
N ALA A 89 -3.85 -7.29 17.06
CA ALA A 89 -4.24 -7.33 18.45
C ALA A 89 -3.92 -8.76 18.93
N PRO A 90 -3.22 -8.94 20.06
CA PRO A 90 -2.93 -10.27 20.56
C PRO A 90 -4.26 -11.01 20.66
N GLN A 91 -4.35 -12.17 20.00
CA GLN A 91 -5.54 -13.01 20.03
C GLN A 91 -5.72 -13.46 21.48
N VAL A 92 -6.62 -12.81 22.22
CA VAL A 92 -6.88 -13.16 23.62
C VAL A 92 -7.47 -14.57 23.65
N LEU A 93 -6.72 -15.50 24.22
CA LEU A 93 -7.11 -16.90 24.35
C LEU A 93 -8.21 -16.99 25.43
N GLY A 94 -9.47 -16.93 25.01
CA GLY A 94 -10.64 -17.10 25.87
C GLY A 94 -11.32 -18.45 25.69
N ASN A 95 -12.28 -18.79 26.55
CA ASN A 95 -13.02 -20.07 26.51
C ASN A 95 -13.65 -20.40 25.14
N ARG A 96 -13.90 -19.41 24.28
CA ARG A 96 -14.45 -19.59 22.93
C ARG A 96 -13.40 -20.03 21.88
N ASN A 97 -12.13 -19.69 22.10
CA ASN A 97 -11.00 -19.98 21.21
C ASN A 97 -9.95 -20.87 21.91
N LEU A 98 -10.32 -21.52 23.02
CA LEU A 98 -9.43 -22.41 23.75
C LEU A 98 -9.26 -23.69 22.91
N PRO A 99 -8.02 -24.06 22.53
CA PRO A 99 -7.78 -25.29 21.79
C PRO A 99 -8.29 -26.47 22.60
N GLN A 100 -9.10 -27.29 21.94
CA GLN A 100 -9.70 -28.46 22.54
C GLN A 100 -8.60 -29.51 22.80
N SER A 101 -8.52 -30.04 24.02
CA SER A 101 -7.52 -31.03 24.41
C SER A 101 -7.69 -32.37 23.67
N THR A 102 -8.85 -32.59 23.07
CA THR A 102 -9.19 -33.85 22.42
C THR A 102 -10.04 -33.56 21.19
N ASN A 103 -9.71 -34.20 20.07
CA ASN A 103 -10.45 -34.04 18.83
C ASN A 103 -11.68 -34.96 18.86
N TRP A 104 -12.82 -34.42 19.29
CA TRP A 104 -14.06 -35.17 19.44
C TRP A 104 -14.64 -35.68 18.12
N ALA A 105 -14.22 -35.12 16.97
CA ALA A 105 -14.63 -35.62 15.66
C ALA A 105 -14.06 -37.01 15.32
N THR A 106 -12.91 -37.37 15.93
CA THR A 106 -12.26 -38.67 15.71
C THR A 106 -12.34 -39.59 16.93
N TYR A 107 -12.98 -39.14 18.01
CA TYR A 107 -13.11 -39.92 19.24
C TYR A 107 -14.17 -41.00 19.04
N LYS A 108 -13.72 -42.23 18.76
CA LYS A 108 -14.53 -43.45 18.91
C LYS A 108 -14.16 -44.06 20.26
N GLY A 109 -15.09 -43.99 21.20
CA GLY A 109 -14.97 -44.65 22.51
C GLY A 109 -14.88 -46.16 22.38
#